data_AF-A0A7V3LEF0-F1
#
_entry.id   AF-A0A7V3LEF0-F1
#
_cell.length_a   1.000
_cell.length_b   1.000
_cell.length_c   1.000
_cell.angle_alpha   90.00
_cell.angle_beta   90.00
_cell.angle_gamma   90.00
#
_symmetry.space_group_name_H-M   'P 1'
#
loop_
_entity.id
_entity.type
_entity.pdbx_description
1 polymer ?
#
loop_
_entity_poly.entity_id
_entity_poly.type
_entity_poly.pdbx_seq_one_letter_code
_entity_poly.pdbx_strand_id
1 'polypeptide(L)'
;MNKKFAIISISLVTVLLGVVYFFHNKWISADVIPIPYLDEWFSHWQTYGDKYYCSKDQIWANGIYETGTYSAWYYDGMWGAYKLSDWVGSDTEKAKWRLCATYFREPYRDEYVLKYNGQIPGWRIFPRGLYEDYLRTGDVKSKDAVILMAKNAAYAYRDVSPTASVWKPAYSREVAYNIDSYLLAHKLAPDDPAFQKDDPYINVALSHLDQWIAWLANSPRTTTCPNCGDDGFQPFMVGLTIKSLYYVYQNIKDSTRDVDQTVVANIKEKVPRILDLMWDEAWGENHPEESGGAQAFYYGSTYRNYQNKEDLNLLIAPAYAFAWQLSGEDRFRTRADEIFASGVQKASIDYMGKIFSQNYFWSDDYVKMRQTSVNTSPLPPSSSSPSSSTPTTPPSSSTPTTPPSSSTPTTPPSSSTSETSPLTPPSIGGPSLVSGNLVKGTGPAVYFIENGQKRLIPDPATFSAWGFRWSEIQLVPDETLDALPNGFSLSRLAKGSSQAVYLIDQGKKYLIPNPSMFNQWGFKWSEICLVSD
;
A
#
# COMPACT_ATOMS: atom_id res chain seq x y z
N MET A 1 -32.97 75.36 2.33
CA MET A 1 -32.76 74.78 3.67
C MET A 1 -31.75 73.64 3.50
N ASN A 2 -30.44 73.79 3.76
CA ASN A 2 -29.75 73.82 5.08
C ASN A 2 -30.16 72.61 5.95
N LYS A 3 -29.32 71.67 6.43
CA LYS A 3 -27.88 71.59 6.79
C LYS A 3 -27.48 70.09 6.79
N LYS A 4 -26.33 69.67 6.25
CA LYS A 4 -25.03 69.45 6.93
C LYS A 4 -25.13 68.73 8.30
N PHE A 5 -24.72 67.46 8.34
CA PHE A 5 -24.26 66.79 9.57
C PHE A 5 -22.75 67.00 9.73
N ALA A 6 -22.38 67.31 10.97
CA ALA A 6 -21.09 67.82 11.38
C ALA A 6 -20.05 66.71 11.60
N ILE A 7 -18.82 67.05 11.24
CA ILE A 7 -17.57 66.39 11.59
C ILE A 7 -17.23 66.76 13.04
N ILE A 8 -16.86 65.78 13.87
CA ILE A 8 -16.10 66.01 15.10
C ILE A 8 -14.80 65.22 14.98
N SER A 9 -13.69 65.96 14.89
CA SER A 9 -12.33 65.47 15.09
C SER A 9 -11.99 65.53 16.58
N ILE A 10 -11.35 64.49 17.11
CA ILE A 10 -10.46 64.61 18.28
C ILE A 10 -9.17 63.84 17.97
N SER A 11 -8.06 64.54 18.15
CA SER A 11 -6.70 64.12 17.86
C SER A 11 -5.96 63.59 19.10
N LEU A 12 -4.95 62.75 18.83
CA LEU A 12 -3.67 62.52 19.53
C LEU A 12 -3.53 61.48 20.67
N VAL A 13 -2.86 60.35 20.32
CA VAL A 13 -1.59 59.77 20.88
C VAL A 13 -1.52 59.53 22.41
N THR A 14 -1.25 58.33 22.95
CA THR A 14 0.12 57.75 23.16
C THR A 14 0.08 56.28 23.67
N VAL A 15 0.78 55.37 22.97
CA VAL A 15 1.68 54.25 23.41
C VAL A 15 1.23 53.06 24.30
N LEU A 16 1.45 51.86 23.74
CA LEU A 16 1.76 50.50 24.28
C LEU A 16 1.10 49.98 25.57
N LEU A 17 0.41 48.83 25.43
CA LEU A 17 0.83 47.52 26.00
C LEU A 17 -0.12 46.42 25.50
N GLY A 18 0.44 45.31 25.03
CA GLY A 18 -0.30 44.23 24.40
C GLY A 18 -1.13 43.41 25.38
N VAL A 19 -2.38 43.12 24.99
CA VAL A 19 -3.13 41.91 25.33
C VAL A 19 -4.14 41.70 24.21
N VAL A 20 -4.07 40.55 23.53
CA VAL A 20 -5.07 40.09 22.56
C VAL A 20 -6.35 39.77 23.34
N TYR A 21 -7.40 40.57 23.15
CA TYR A 21 -8.75 40.28 23.65
C TYR A 21 -9.54 39.55 22.56
N PHE A 22 -9.63 38.22 22.64
CA PHE A 22 -10.65 37.47 21.91
C PHE A 22 -11.97 37.56 22.67
N PHE A 23 -12.96 38.24 22.08
CA PHE A 23 -14.33 38.26 22.59
C PHE A 23 -14.98 36.87 22.43
N HIS A 24 -15.48 36.36 23.55
CA HIS A 24 -16.29 35.15 23.64
C HIS A 24 -17.66 35.38 22.99
N ASN A 25 -17.95 34.65 21.92
CA ASN A 25 -19.31 34.24 21.60
C ASN A 25 -19.44 32.76 21.96
N LYS A 26 -19.97 32.49 23.16
CA LYS A 26 -20.45 31.17 23.57
C LYS A 26 -21.71 30.83 22.77
N TRP A 27 -21.52 30.35 21.55
CA TRP A 27 -22.37 29.29 21.03
C TRP A 27 -21.77 27.99 21.56
N ILE A 28 -22.60 27.12 22.13
CA ILE A 28 -22.20 25.75 22.43
C ILE A 28 -21.95 25.09 21.06
N SER A 29 -20.73 25.24 20.55
CA SER A 29 -20.24 24.39 19.47
C SER A 29 -20.26 22.98 20.03
N ALA A 30 -20.84 22.03 19.31
CA ALA A 30 -20.55 20.63 19.57
C ALA A 30 -19.02 20.49 19.72
N ASP A 31 -18.57 19.87 20.80
CA ASP A 31 -17.14 19.68 21.07
C ASP A 31 -16.52 19.00 19.85
N VAL A 32 -15.69 19.74 19.11
CA VAL A 32 -14.95 19.19 17.98
C VAL A 32 -13.97 18.21 18.58
N ILE A 33 -14.23 16.91 18.42
CA ILE A 33 -13.34 15.85 18.91
C ILE A 33 -11.97 16.05 18.25
N PRO A 34 -10.90 16.34 19.02
CA PRO A 34 -9.58 16.62 18.46
C PRO A 34 -9.07 15.44 17.63
N ILE A 35 -8.33 15.74 16.57
CA ILE A 35 -7.62 14.73 15.79
C ILE A 35 -6.38 14.31 16.59
N PRO A 36 -6.19 13.01 16.87
CA PRO A 36 -5.03 12.55 17.62
C PRO A 36 -3.74 12.81 16.83
N TYR A 37 -2.72 13.32 17.52
CA TYR A 37 -1.37 13.55 16.97
C TYR A 37 -1.32 14.45 15.72
N LEU A 38 -2.27 15.36 15.56
CA LEU A 38 -2.33 16.26 14.39
C LEU A 38 -1.07 17.13 14.24
N ASP A 39 -0.60 17.73 15.35
CA ASP A 39 0.59 18.58 15.33
C ASP A 39 1.86 17.77 14.99
N GLU A 40 1.95 16.54 15.50
CA GLU A 40 3.05 15.62 15.21
C GLU A 40 3.04 15.16 13.75
N TRP A 41 1.87 14.78 13.21
CA TRP A 41 1.70 14.49 11.79
C TRP A 41 2.17 15.65 10.91
N PHE A 42 1.76 16.87 11.23
CA PHE A 42 2.14 18.04 10.45
C PHE A 42 3.64 18.35 10.57
N SER A 43 4.19 18.26 11.78
CA SER A 43 5.62 18.42 12.02
C SER A 43 6.44 17.39 11.24
N HIS A 44 6.05 16.11 11.26
CA HIS A 44 6.69 15.06 10.48
C HIS A 44 6.65 15.36 8.97
N TRP A 45 5.51 15.84 8.45
CA TRP A 45 5.41 16.21 7.03
C TRP A 45 6.40 17.32 6.68
N GLN A 46 6.51 18.37 7.50
CA GLN A 46 7.45 19.46 7.27
C GLN A 46 8.91 19.00 7.38
N THR A 47 9.26 18.29 8.45
CA THR A 47 10.64 17.87 8.72
C THR A 47 11.15 16.89 7.67
N TYR A 48 10.41 15.82 7.40
CA TYR A 48 10.83 14.81 6.43
C TYR A 48 10.57 15.26 4.99
N GLY A 49 9.59 16.14 4.76
CA GLY A 49 9.39 16.79 3.47
C GLY A 49 10.60 17.65 3.07
N ASP A 50 11.25 18.31 4.02
CA ASP A 50 12.44 19.12 3.71
C ASP A 50 13.56 18.22 3.20
N LYS A 51 13.75 17.07 3.87
CA LYS A 51 14.71 16.03 3.46
C LYS A 51 14.35 15.43 2.10
N TYR A 52 13.11 15.02 1.88
CA TYR A 52 12.75 14.14 0.76
C TYR A 52 12.15 14.84 -0.46
N TYR A 53 11.47 15.96 -0.27
CA TYR A 53 10.90 16.76 -1.36
C TYR A 53 11.79 17.92 -1.78
N CYS A 54 12.58 18.50 -0.86
CA CYS A 54 13.40 19.68 -1.15
C CYS A 54 14.88 19.41 -1.47
N SER A 55 15.29 18.14 -1.65
CA SER A 55 16.66 17.76 -2.00
C SER A 55 16.85 17.50 -3.50
N LYS A 56 16.78 18.56 -4.33
CA LYS A 56 16.80 18.47 -5.80
C LYS A 56 17.85 17.50 -6.35
N ASP A 57 19.12 17.72 -6.04
CA ASP A 57 20.22 16.94 -6.61
C ASP A 57 20.15 15.46 -6.24
N GLN A 58 19.68 15.16 -5.02
CA GLN A 58 19.49 13.79 -4.55
C GLN A 58 18.31 13.10 -5.23
N ILE A 59 17.20 13.82 -5.41
CA ILE A 59 16.02 13.33 -6.14
C ILE A 59 16.41 13.03 -7.59
N TRP A 60 17.16 13.92 -8.24
CA TRP A 60 17.60 13.75 -9.63
C TRP A 60 18.60 12.61 -9.78
N ALA A 61 19.58 12.51 -8.87
CA ALA A 61 20.53 11.40 -8.85
C ALA A 61 19.84 10.05 -8.62
N ASN A 62 18.78 10.01 -7.80
CA ASN A 62 17.98 8.81 -7.59
C ASN A 62 17.07 8.49 -8.80
N GLY A 63 16.63 9.49 -9.56
CA GLY A 63 15.67 9.31 -10.64
C GLY A 63 14.42 8.57 -10.17
N ILE A 64 14.03 7.54 -10.93
CA ILE A 64 12.86 6.68 -10.68
C ILE A 64 13.19 5.34 -9.99
N TYR A 65 14.30 5.25 -9.26
CA TYR A 65 14.57 4.06 -8.45
C TYR A 65 13.69 4.07 -7.19
N GLU A 66 13.05 2.94 -6.89
CA GLU A 66 12.15 2.79 -5.74
C GLU A 66 12.88 2.56 -4.42
N THR A 67 14.09 1.98 -4.49
CA THR A 67 14.84 1.46 -3.34
C THR A 67 15.86 2.43 -2.76
N GLY A 68 16.12 3.56 -3.42
CA GLY A 68 17.05 4.56 -2.92
C GLY A 68 16.41 5.48 -1.88
N THR A 69 17.24 6.07 -1.01
CA THR A 69 16.80 6.95 0.09
C THR A 69 15.88 8.08 -0.38
N TYR A 70 16.08 8.61 -1.59
CA TYR A 70 15.33 9.75 -2.13
C TYR A 70 14.27 9.33 -3.16
N SER A 71 13.70 8.13 -3.01
CA SER A 71 12.62 7.58 -3.87
C SER A 71 11.24 8.24 -3.67
N ALA A 72 11.19 9.50 -3.23
CA ALA A 72 9.97 10.24 -2.91
C ALA A 72 9.09 10.56 -4.12
N TRP A 73 9.58 10.33 -5.35
CA TRP A 73 8.73 10.39 -6.54
C TRP A 73 7.61 9.33 -6.49
N TYR A 74 7.87 8.18 -5.84
CA TYR A 74 6.91 7.10 -5.68
C TYR A 74 5.86 7.47 -4.62
N TYR A 75 4.58 7.19 -4.88
CA TYR A 75 3.44 7.80 -4.17
C TYR A 75 3.37 9.32 -4.34
N ASP A 76 3.74 9.82 -5.52
CA ASP A 76 3.49 11.19 -5.98
C ASP A 76 4.07 12.29 -5.08
N GLY A 77 5.40 12.32 -4.91
CA GLY A 77 6.07 13.36 -4.12
C GLY A 77 5.83 14.78 -4.62
N MET A 78 5.55 14.96 -5.92
CA MET A 78 5.11 16.25 -6.47
C MET A 78 3.78 16.68 -5.85
N TRP A 79 2.80 15.78 -5.80
CA TRP A 79 1.54 16.03 -5.11
C TRP A 79 1.74 16.28 -3.61
N GLY A 80 2.58 15.48 -2.95
CA GLY A 80 2.92 15.66 -1.55
C GLY A 80 3.49 17.05 -1.24
N ALA A 81 4.40 17.55 -2.07
CA ALA A 81 4.98 18.88 -1.92
C ALA A 81 3.98 20.01 -2.21
N TYR A 82 3.13 19.87 -3.22
CA TYR A 82 2.07 20.87 -3.49
C TYR A 82 1.05 20.95 -2.36
N LYS A 83 0.61 19.81 -1.82
CA LYS A 83 -0.28 19.82 -0.66
C LYS A 83 0.37 20.46 0.56
N LEU A 84 1.64 20.14 0.83
CA LEU A 84 2.37 20.76 1.95
C LEU A 84 2.47 22.29 1.78
N SER A 85 2.63 22.77 0.54
CA SER A 85 2.54 24.21 0.24
C SER A 85 1.18 24.79 0.65
N ASP A 86 0.08 24.08 0.44
CA ASP A 86 -1.25 24.59 0.79
C ASP A 86 -1.52 24.57 2.31
N TRP A 87 -0.81 23.74 3.07
CA TRP A 87 -0.94 23.63 4.52
C TRP A 87 -0.12 24.66 5.32
N VAL A 88 1.05 25.09 4.81
CA VAL A 88 1.91 26.04 5.54
C VAL A 88 1.36 27.46 5.53
N GLY A 89 1.66 28.22 6.58
CA GLY A 89 1.09 29.55 6.81
C GLY A 89 1.74 30.66 5.97
N SER A 90 3.07 30.73 5.95
CA SER A 90 3.79 31.87 5.38
C SER A 90 3.99 31.76 3.86
N ASP A 91 3.89 32.88 3.14
CA ASP A 91 4.10 32.90 1.68
C ASP A 91 5.50 32.43 1.26
N THR A 92 6.51 32.67 2.10
CA THR A 92 7.87 32.17 1.91
C THR A 92 7.92 30.64 1.94
N GLU A 93 7.27 30.01 2.92
CA GLU A 93 7.19 28.54 2.98
C GLU A 93 6.35 27.99 1.83
N LYS A 94 5.24 28.63 1.48
CA LYS A 94 4.42 28.24 0.33
C LYS A 94 5.25 28.22 -0.94
N ALA A 95 6.03 29.27 -1.19
CA ALA A 95 6.92 29.39 -2.34
C ALA A 95 8.01 28.31 -2.33
N LYS A 96 8.62 28.03 -1.17
CA LYS A 96 9.60 26.94 -1.02
C LYS A 96 9.01 25.60 -1.45
N TRP A 97 7.87 25.20 -0.91
CA TRP A 97 7.29 23.89 -1.21
C TRP A 97 6.81 23.76 -2.66
N ARG A 98 6.33 24.86 -3.27
CA ARG A 98 6.04 24.91 -4.72
C ARG A 98 7.30 24.68 -5.55
N LEU A 99 8.41 25.32 -5.19
CA LEU A 99 9.70 25.07 -5.84
C LEU A 99 10.12 23.61 -5.67
N CYS A 100 10.01 23.04 -4.47
CA CYS A 100 10.36 21.64 -4.23
C CYS A 100 9.51 20.67 -5.06
N ALA A 101 8.21 20.95 -5.25
CA ALA A 101 7.35 20.15 -6.12
C ALA A 101 7.88 20.08 -7.57
N THR A 102 8.46 21.16 -8.09
CA THR A 102 9.05 21.18 -9.44
C THR A 102 10.26 20.27 -9.61
N TYR A 103 10.93 19.85 -8.52
CA TYR A 103 12.10 18.97 -8.61
C TYR A 103 11.76 17.59 -9.15
N PHE A 104 10.49 17.18 -9.08
CA PHE A 104 10.01 15.91 -9.62
C PHE A 104 9.73 15.93 -11.13
N ARG A 105 9.74 17.11 -11.77
CA ARG A 105 9.51 17.24 -13.22
C ARG A 105 10.52 16.41 -14.01
N GLU A 106 11.82 16.64 -13.81
CA GLU A 106 12.85 15.92 -14.56
C GLU A 106 12.78 14.39 -14.38
N PRO A 107 12.85 13.83 -13.15
CA PRO A 107 12.92 12.37 -12.99
C PRO A 107 11.61 11.66 -13.32
N TYR A 108 10.45 12.22 -12.96
CA TYR A 108 9.17 11.53 -13.12
C TYR A 108 8.42 11.94 -14.39
N ARG A 109 8.32 13.25 -14.67
CA ARG A 109 7.61 13.72 -15.88
C ARG A 109 8.43 13.48 -17.12
N ASP A 110 9.65 14.00 -17.16
CA ASP A 110 10.42 14.13 -18.39
C ASP A 110 11.14 12.81 -18.73
N GLU A 111 11.94 12.28 -17.80
CA GLU A 111 12.75 11.07 -18.00
C GLU A 111 11.99 9.75 -17.85
N TYR A 112 10.72 9.80 -17.47
CA TYR A 112 9.89 8.61 -17.28
C TYR A 112 8.58 8.68 -18.04
N VAL A 113 7.62 9.52 -17.64
CA VAL A 113 6.30 9.53 -18.30
C VAL A 113 6.42 9.95 -19.77
N LEU A 114 7.01 11.11 -20.06
CA LEU A 114 7.09 11.65 -21.42
C LEU A 114 8.07 10.86 -22.29
N LYS A 115 9.24 10.47 -21.76
CA LYS A 115 10.22 9.63 -22.46
C LYS A 115 9.63 8.34 -23.02
N TYR A 116 8.73 7.71 -22.27
CA TYR A 116 8.06 6.46 -22.69
C TYR A 116 6.65 6.70 -23.24
N ASN A 117 6.30 7.94 -23.59
CA ASN A 117 4.99 8.29 -24.17
C ASN A 117 3.80 7.81 -23.31
N GLY A 118 3.93 7.84 -21.98
CA GLY A 118 2.94 7.34 -21.03
C GLY A 118 2.87 5.82 -20.89
N GLN A 119 3.67 5.03 -21.62
CA GLN A 119 3.71 3.57 -21.54
C GLN A 119 4.50 3.11 -20.31
N ILE A 120 3.89 3.25 -19.14
CA ILE A 120 4.50 2.92 -17.84
C ILE A 120 3.76 1.75 -17.15
N PRO A 121 4.46 0.97 -16.30
CA PRO A 121 3.84 -0.08 -15.48
C PRO A 121 2.71 0.43 -14.58
N GLY A 122 1.70 -0.43 -14.35
CA GLY A 122 0.46 -0.06 -13.69
C GLY A 122 0.61 0.33 -12.22
N TRP A 123 1.65 -0.15 -11.54
CA TRP A 123 1.93 0.17 -10.14
C TRP A 123 2.65 1.51 -9.94
N ARG A 124 2.91 2.29 -11.00
CA ARG A 124 3.69 3.54 -10.99
C ARG A 124 2.96 4.76 -11.60
N ILE A 125 1.63 4.71 -11.66
CA ILE A 125 0.80 5.76 -12.23
C ILE A 125 0.43 6.80 -11.15
N PHE A 126 1.03 7.99 -11.19
CA PHE A 126 0.90 9.06 -10.20
C PHE A 126 0.59 10.42 -10.88
N PRO A 127 -0.68 10.67 -11.24
CA PRO A 127 -1.04 11.80 -12.10
C PRO A 127 -1.33 13.12 -11.36
N ARG A 128 -1.52 13.09 -10.03
CA ARG A 128 -2.07 14.23 -9.27
C ARG A 128 -1.09 15.39 -9.17
N GLY A 129 0.19 15.09 -8.91
CA GLY A 129 1.23 16.09 -8.86
C GLY A 129 1.37 16.84 -10.18
N LEU A 130 1.36 16.10 -11.30
CA LEU A 130 1.46 16.68 -12.65
C LEU A 130 0.23 17.50 -13.03
N TYR A 131 -0.97 17.05 -12.63
CA TYR A 131 -2.20 17.81 -12.80
C TYR A 131 -2.11 19.18 -12.08
N GLU A 132 -1.71 19.18 -10.81
CA GLU A 132 -1.54 20.41 -10.02
C GLU A 132 -0.41 21.30 -10.56
N ASP A 133 0.66 20.69 -11.03
CA ASP A 133 1.77 21.40 -11.65
C ASP A 133 1.32 22.21 -12.87
N TYR A 134 0.47 21.62 -13.72
CA TYR A 134 -0.14 22.33 -14.83
C TYR A 134 -1.08 23.45 -14.35
N LEU A 135 -1.98 23.17 -13.41
CA LEU A 135 -2.92 24.20 -12.92
C LEU A 135 -2.20 25.41 -12.31
N ARG A 136 -1.08 25.18 -11.62
CA ARG A 136 -0.36 26.22 -10.90
C ARG A 136 0.62 27.00 -11.78
N THR A 137 1.14 26.39 -12.84
CA THR A 137 2.24 26.98 -13.62
C THR A 137 1.95 27.15 -15.10
N GLY A 138 0.89 26.52 -15.62
CA GLY A 138 0.58 26.48 -17.04
C GLY A 138 1.54 25.59 -17.86
N ASP A 139 2.40 24.79 -17.22
CA ASP A 139 3.37 23.93 -17.92
C ASP A 139 2.65 22.81 -18.68
N VAL A 140 2.55 23.00 -20.00
CA VAL A 140 1.84 22.08 -20.91
C VAL A 140 2.44 20.68 -20.92
N LYS A 141 3.73 20.50 -20.62
CA LYS A 141 4.34 19.17 -20.52
C LYS A 141 3.71 18.35 -19.40
N SER A 142 3.34 18.99 -18.30
CA SER A 142 2.69 18.32 -17.17
C SER A 142 1.26 17.91 -17.53
N LYS A 143 0.54 18.76 -18.28
CA LYS A 143 -0.75 18.39 -18.88
C LYS A 143 -0.62 17.19 -19.82
N ASP A 144 0.34 17.24 -20.74
CA ASP A 144 0.57 16.18 -21.72
C ASP A 144 0.92 14.85 -21.04
N ALA A 145 1.74 14.88 -19.98
CA ALA A 145 2.09 13.70 -19.20
C ALA A 145 0.86 13.04 -18.55
N VAL A 146 -0.06 13.81 -17.97
CA VAL A 146 -1.31 13.28 -17.39
C VAL A 146 -2.17 12.60 -18.48
N ILE A 147 -2.33 13.26 -19.63
CA ILE A 147 -3.12 12.74 -20.75
C ILE A 147 -2.50 11.46 -21.31
N LEU A 148 -1.18 11.42 -21.49
CA LEU A 148 -0.45 10.26 -22.00
C LEU A 148 -0.57 9.06 -21.06
N MET A 149 -0.42 9.25 -19.75
CA MET A 149 -0.62 8.15 -18.78
C MET A 149 -2.03 7.58 -18.85
N ALA A 150 -3.05 8.43 -18.92
CA ALA A 150 -4.44 7.99 -18.99
C ALA A 150 -4.78 7.20 -20.27
N LYS A 151 -4.01 7.41 -21.35
CA LYS A 151 -4.18 6.70 -22.63
C LYS A 151 -3.33 5.44 -22.75
N ASN A 152 -2.10 5.49 -22.25
CA ASN A 152 -1.04 4.55 -22.66
C ASN A 152 -0.46 3.71 -21.52
N ALA A 153 -0.78 4.01 -20.25
CA ALA A 153 -0.23 3.24 -19.13
C ALA A 153 -0.73 1.78 -19.17
N ALA A 154 0.01 0.89 -18.50
CA ALA A 154 -0.43 -0.50 -18.38
C ALA A 154 -1.82 -0.56 -17.75
N TYR A 155 -2.68 -1.41 -18.34
CA TYR A 155 -4.09 -1.54 -17.98
C TYR A 155 -4.95 -0.29 -18.23
N ALA A 156 -4.52 0.70 -19.02
CA ALA A 156 -5.36 1.82 -19.44
C ALA A 156 -6.30 1.48 -20.63
N TYR A 157 -6.93 0.30 -20.61
CA TYR A 157 -7.77 -0.18 -21.72
C TYR A 157 -9.18 0.42 -21.62
N ARG A 158 -9.49 1.44 -22.43
CA ARG A 158 -10.80 2.12 -22.41
C ARG A 158 -11.64 1.94 -23.67
N ASP A 159 -11.02 1.53 -24.78
CA ASP A 159 -11.72 1.33 -26.07
C ASP A 159 -12.34 -0.05 -26.24
N VAL A 160 -12.04 -0.98 -25.33
CA VAL A 160 -12.62 -2.33 -25.25
C VAL A 160 -13.08 -2.59 -23.82
N SER A 161 -14.06 -3.48 -23.64
CA SER A 161 -14.42 -3.98 -22.31
C SER A 161 -13.13 -4.35 -21.55
N PRO A 162 -12.97 -3.92 -20.29
CA PRO A 162 -11.76 -4.21 -19.54
C PRO A 162 -11.47 -5.72 -19.58
N THR A 163 -10.20 -6.09 -19.79
CA THR A 163 -9.82 -7.50 -19.93
C THR A 163 -10.28 -8.31 -18.71
N ALA A 164 -10.57 -9.60 -18.89
CA ALA A 164 -11.03 -10.46 -17.80
C ALA A 164 -10.09 -10.43 -16.56
N SER A 165 -8.80 -10.12 -16.77
CA SER A 165 -7.81 -10.00 -15.70
C SER A 165 -8.10 -8.85 -14.72
N VAL A 166 -8.45 -7.64 -15.19
CA VAL A 166 -8.58 -6.48 -14.28
C VAL A 166 -9.77 -6.60 -13.32
N TRP A 167 -10.73 -7.49 -13.61
CA TRP A 167 -11.83 -7.83 -12.69
C TRP A 167 -11.37 -8.60 -11.45
N LYS A 168 -10.15 -9.15 -11.46
CA LYS A 168 -9.57 -9.81 -10.29
C LYS A 168 -9.02 -8.76 -9.31
N PRO A 169 -9.29 -8.86 -7.99
CA PRO A 169 -8.77 -7.92 -6.99
C PRO A 169 -7.24 -7.84 -6.92
N ALA A 170 -6.52 -8.82 -7.46
CA ALA A 170 -5.06 -8.76 -7.71
C ALA A 170 -4.61 -7.50 -8.47
N TYR A 171 -5.50 -6.91 -9.28
CA TYR A 171 -5.23 -5.69 -10.07
C TYR A 171 -5.86 -4.44 -9.48
N SER A 172 -6.35 -4.49 -8.23
CA SER A 172 -7.06 -3.37 -7.59
C SER A 172 -6.25 -2.08 -7.55
N ARG A 173 -4.93 -2.15 -7.30
CA ARG A 173 -4.04 -0.98 -7.32
C ARG A 173 -3.96 -0.37 -8.72
N GLU A 174 -3.75 -1.19 -9.74
CA GLU A 174 -3.66 -0.75 -11.14
C GLU A 174 -4.97 -0.15 -11.61
N VAL A 175 -6.10 -0.74 -11.19
CA VAL A 175 -7.45 -0.21 -11.47
C VAL A 175 -7.65 1.14 -10.79
N ALA A 176 -7.34 1.26 -9.50
CA ALA A 176 -7.42 2.49 -8.73
C ALA A 176 -6.61 3.63 -9.37
N TYR A 177 -5.35 3.37 -9.74
CA TYR A 177 -4.51 4.41 -10.34
C TYR A 177 -4.96 4.82 -11.75
N ASN A 178 -5.54 3.89 -12.53
CA ASN A 178 -6.13 4.21 -13.82
C ASN A 178 -7.43 5.03 -13.72
N ILE A 179 -8.23 4.85 -12.66
CA ILE A 179 -9.36 5.74 -12.36
C ILE A 179 -8.85 7.16 -12.10
N ASP A 180 -7.82 7.29 -11.24
CA ASP A 180 -7.21 8.58 -10.92
C ASP A 180 -6.68 9.31 -12.16
N SER A 181 -5.97 8.61 -13.05
CA SER A 181 -5.42 9.23 -14.27
C SER A 181 -6.51 9.65 -15.24
N TYR A 182 -7.53 8.81 -15.46
CA TYR A 182 -8.65 9.11 -16.34
C TYR A 182 -9.45 10.32 -15.85
N LEU A 183 -9.76 10.35 -14.55
CA LEU A 183 -10.53 11.43 -13.93
C LEU A 183 -9.88 12.80 -14.14
N LEU A 184 -8.54 12.86 -14.03
CA LEU A 184 -7.79 14.09 -14.19
C LEU A 184 -7.57 14.44 -15.68
N ALA A 185 -7.31 13.45 -16.53
CA ALA A 185 -7.18 13.68 -17.96
C ALA A 185 -8.49 14.19 -18.59
N HIS A 186 -9.64 13.66 -18.16
CA HIS A 186 -10.96 14.18 -18.55
C HIS A 186 -11.12 15.68 -18.19
N LYS A 187 -10.68 16.09 -17.01
CA LYS A 187 -10.71 17.52 -16.60
C LYS A 187 -9.81 18.40 -17.47
N LEU A 188 -8.66 17.88 -17.91
CA LEU A 188 -7.68 18.62 -18.71
C LEU A 188 -7.98 18.64 -20.22
N ALA A 189 -8.71 17.65 -20.71
CA ALA A 189 -9.05 17.47 -22.12
C ALA A 189 -10.48 16.92 -22.29
N PRO A 190 -11.51 17.68 -21.87
CA PRO A 190 -12.90 17.21 -21.89
C PRO A 190 -13.42 16.94 -23.32
N ASP A 191 -12.85 17.60 -24.32
CA ASP A 191 -13.23 17.43 -25.73
C ASP A 191 -12.51 16.26 -26.42
N ASP A 192 -11.56 15.60 -25.75
CA ASP A 192 -10.84 14.46 -26.32
C ASP A 192 -11.74 13.22 -26.34
N PRO A 193 -11.96 12.57 -27.50
CA PRO A 193 -12.83 11.40 -27.61
C PRO A 193 -12.49 10.25 -26.66
N ALA A 194 -11.22 10.12 -26.25
CA ALA A 194 -10.80 9.11 -25.28
C ALA A 194 -11.43 9.33 -23.88
N PHE A 195 -11.82 10.56 -23.56
CA PHE A 195 -12.33 10.96 -22.25
C PHE A 195 -13.82 11.32 -22.25
N GLN A 196 -14.56 10.99 -23.30
CA GLN A 196 -15.99 11.34 -23.41
C GLN A 196 -16.95 10.26 -22.88
N LYS A 197 -16.43 9.11 -22.44
CA LYS A 197 -17.25 7.96 -22.01
C LYS A 197 -17.21 7.81 -20.49
N ASP A 198 -18.23 7.14 -19.95
CA ASP A 198 -18.19 6.70 -18.56
C ASP A 198 -17.00 5.75 -18.35
N ASP A 199 -16.31 5.92 -17.24
CA ASP A 199 -15.14 5.13 -16.88
C ASP A 199 -15.55 3.71 -16.44
N PRO A 200 -15.24 2.65 -17.21
CA PRO A 200 -15.64 1.29 -16.83
C PRO A 200 -14.88 0.77 -15.61
N TYR A 201 -13.74 1.36 -15.24
CA TYR A 201 -12.91 0.95 -14.11
C TYR A 201 -13.56 1.30 -12.78
N ILE A 202 -14.48 2.27 -12.74
CA ILE A 202 -15.30 2.55 -11.55
C ILE A 202 -16.10 1.29 -11.16
N ASN A 203 -16.75 0.65 -12.13
CA ASN A 203 -17.50 -0.59 -11.90
C ASN A 203 -16.57 -1.77 -11.55
N VAL A 204 -15.38 -1.83 -12.14
CA VAL A 204 -14.36 -2.83 -11.79
C VAL A 204 -13.93 -2.67 -10.32
N ALA A 205 -13.65 -1.45 -9.87
CA ALA A 205 -13.29 -1.17 -8.48
C ALA A 205 -14.41 -1.52 -7.50
N LEU A 206 -15.68 -1.19 -7.84
CA LEU A 206 -16.84 -1.61 -7.05
C LEU A 206 -16.99 -3.14 -6.99
N SER A 207 -16.67 -3.84 -8.08
CA SER A 207 -16.66 -5.31 -8.13
C SER A 207 -15.53 -5.92 -7.29
N HIS A 208 -14.37 -5.26 -7.17
CA HIS A 208 -13.33 -5.69 -6.23
C HIS A 208 -13.82 -5.62 -4.79
N LEU A 209 -14.55 -4.56 -4.42
CA LEU A 209 -15.16 -4.46 -3.09
C LEU A 209 -16.14 -5.61 -2.85
N ASP A 210 -17.02 -5.94 -3.82
CA ASP A 210 -17.96 -7.07 -3.69
C ASP A 210 -17.24 -8.40 -3.46
N GLN A 211 -16.15 -8.65 -4.19
CA GLN A 211 -15.38 -9.89 -4.07
C GLN A 211 -14.72 -10.00 -2.69
N TRP A 212 -14.12 -8.93 -2.19
CA TRP A 212 -13.55 -8.91 -0.84
C TRP A 212 -14.61 -9.03 0.25
N ILE A 213 -15.74 -8.33 0.11
CA ILE A 213 -16.88 -8.42 1.05
C ILE A 213 -17.40 -9.85 1.10
N ALA A 214 -17.66 -10.47 -0.06
CA ALA A 214 -18.16 -11.83 -0.14
C ALA A 214 -17.16 -12.82 0.47
N TRP A 215 -15.86 -12.65 0.22
CA TRP A 215 -14.84 -13.52 0.79
C TRP A 215 -14.72 -13.35 2.31
N LEU A 216 -14.53 -12.14 2.82
CA LEU A 216 -14.37 -11.88 4.26
C LEU A 216 -15.61 -12.31 5.06
N ALA A 217 -16.81 -12.15 4.50
CA ALA A 217 -18.05 -12.55 5.20
C ALA A 217 -18.25 -14.08 5.28
N ASN A 218 -17.73 -14.85 4.33
CA ASN A 218 -17.99 -16.31 4.24
C ASN A 218 -16.78 -17.17 4.62
N SER A 219 -15.58 -16.62 4.48
CA SER A 219 -14.31 -17.32 4.73
C SER A 219 -13.35 -16.38 5.46
N PRO A 220 -13.77 -15.80 6.61
CA PRO A 220 -12.92 -14.93 7.38
C PRO A 220 -11.64 -15.67 7.76
N ARG A 221 -10.54 -14.94 7.70
CA ARG A 221 -9.20 -15.40 8.08
C ARG A 221 -8.68 -16.66 7.37
N THR A 222 -9.21 -17.04 6.19
CA THR A 222 -8.52 -18.02 5.35
C THR A 222 -7.22 -17.45 4.79
N THR A 223 -6.22 -18.29 4.55
CA THR A 223 -4.91 -17.88 4.01
C THR A 223 -4.96 -17.54 2.52
N THR A 224 -6.01 -17.96 1.82
CA THR A 224 -6.20 -17.71 0.39
C THR A 224 -7.40 -16.81 0.15
N CYS A 225 -7.14 -15.60 -0.37
CA CYS A 225 -8.17 -14.73 -0.93
C CYS A 225 -8.40 -15.11 -2.41
N PRO A 226 -9.64 -15.41 -2.83
CA PRO A 226 -9.96 -15.65 -4.23
C PRO A 226 -9.56 -14.48 -5.11
N ASN A 227 -8.88 -14.76 -6.22
CA ASN A 227 -8.49 -13.76 -7.24
C ASN A 227 -7.58 -12.62 -6.74
N CYS A 228 -7.02 -12.70 -5.53
CA CYS A 228 -6.09 -11.71 -5.00
C CYS A 228 -4.64 -11.85 -5.54
N GLY A 229 -4.34 -12.90 -6.31
CA GLY A 229 -3.00 -13.15 -6.84
C GLY A 229 -2.01 -13.62 -5.77
N ASP A 230 -0.73 -13.67 -6.12
CA ASP A 230 0.33 -14.18 -5.24
C ASP A 230 0.52 -13.33 -3.99
N ASP A 231 0.18 -12.04 -4.07
CA ASP A 231 0.23 -11.14 -2.92
C ASP A 231 -0.88 -11.44 -1.90
N GLY A 232 -1.97 -12.12 -2.26
CA GLY A 232 -3.09 -12.34 -1.35
C GLY A 232 -3.85 -11.05 -0.98
N PHE A 233 -4.69 -11.09 0.06
CA PHE A 233 -5.45 -9.91 0.48
C PHE A 233 -4.57 -8.94 1.25
N GLN A 234 -4.40 -7.72 0.70
CA GLN A 234 -3.63 -6.65 1.32
C GLN A 234 -4.54 -5.49 1.73
N PRO A 235 -4.73 -5.23 3.04
CA PRO A 235 -5.64 -4.18 3.53
C PRO A 235 -5.38 -2.78 2.94
N PHE A 236 -4.12 -2.40 2.73
CA PHE A 236 -3.81 -1.10 2.12
C PHE A 236 -4.31 -0.97 0.67
N MET A 237 -4.48 -2.08 -0.08
CA MET A 237 -5.05 -2.04 -1.42
C MET A 237 -6.54 -1.69 -1.40
N VAL A 238 -7.27 -2.08 -0.35
CA VAL A 238 -8.63 -1.58 -0.09
C VAL A 238 -8.60 -0.07 0.11
N GLY A 239 -7.64 0.43 0.90
CA GLY A 239 -7.41 1.87 1.09
C GLY A 239 -7.19 2.62 -0.23
N LEU A 240 -6.30 2.12 -1.10
CA LEU A 240 -6.04 2.72 -2.43
C LEU A 240 -7.26 2.68 -3.36
N THR A 241 -8.04 1.60 -3.31
CA THR A 241 -9.29 1.46 -4.08
C THR A 241 -10.31 2.50 -3.61
N ILE A 242 -10.51 2.61 -2.30
CA ILE A 242 -11.43 3.58 -1.70
C ILE A 242 -10.97 5.02 -1.94
N LYS A 243 -9.66 5.32 -1.93
CA LYS A 243 -9.13 6.63 -2.31
C LYS A 243 -9.67 7.07 -3.67
N SER A 244 -9.58 6.20 -4.66
CA SER A 244 -10.00 6.53 -6.03
C SER A 244 -11.53 6.70 -6.10
N LEU A 245 -12.28 5.81 -5.42
CA LEU A 245 -13.74 5.93 -5.29
C LEU A 245 -14.18 7.19 -4.52
N TYR A 246 -13.41 7.64 -3.54
CA TYR A 246 -13.64 8.92 -2.84
C TYR A 246 -13.57 10.08 -3.83
N TYR A 247 -12.52 10.16 -4.65
CA TYR A 247 -12.43 11.24 -5.64
C TYR A 247 -13.49 11.15 -6.75
N VAL A 248 -13.91 9.94 -7.13
CA VAL A 248 -15.08 9.73 -7.99
C VAL A 248 -16.33 10.29 -7.31
N TYR A 249 -16.64 9.84 -6.09
CA TYR A 249 -17.78 10.28 -5.29
C TYR A 249 -17.83 11.81 -5.17
N GLN A 250 -16.71 12.45 -4.83
CA GLN A 250 -16.65 13.90 -4.68
C GLN A 250 -16.99 14.66 -5.97
N ASN A 251 -16.72 14.09 -7.14
CA ASN A 251 -17.08 14.71 -8.42
C ASN A 251 -18.55 14.47 -8.81
N ILE A 252 -19.18 13.38 -8.36
CA ILE A 252 -20.49 12.95 -8.89
C ILE A 252 -21.61 12.89 -7.84
N LYS A 253 -21.33 13.13 -6.55
CA LYS A 253 -22.29 12.98 -5.44
C LYS A 253 -23.56 13.82 -5.59
N ASP A 254 -23.46 14.94 -6.30
CA ASP A 254 -24.57 15.87 -6.55
C ASP A 254 -25.12 15.74 -8.00
N SER A 255 -24.66 14.74 -8.75
CA SER A 255 -25.10 14.49 -10.13
C SER A 255 -26.54 13.97 -10.17
N THR A 256 -27.29 14.42 -11.18
CA THR A 256 -28.65 13.95 -11.45
C THR A 256 -28.70 12.83 -12.49
N ARG A 257 -27.55 12.36 -13.00
CA ARG A 257 -27.49 11.26 -13.97
C ARG A 257 -27.73 9.93 -13.28
N ASP A 258 -28.62 9.09 -13.81
CA ASP A 258 -28.97 7.79 -13.21
C ASP A 258 -27.75 6.88 -12.98
N VAL A 259 -26.80 6.88 -13.92
CA VAL A 259 -25.55 6.12 -13.82
C VAL A 259 -24.69 6.59 -12.64
N ASP A 260 -24.58 7.90 -12.45
CA ASP A 260 -23.81 8.50 -11.36
C ASP A 260 -24.49 8.23 -10.01
N GLN A 261 -25.82 8.34 -9.94
CA GLN A 261 -26.59 8.01 -8.75
C GLN A 261 -26.43 6.54 -8.36
N THR A 262 -26.38 5.64 -9.34
CA THR A 262 -26.11 4.21 -9.12
C THR A 262 -24.71 4.00 -8.54
N VAL A 263 -23.68 4.65 -9.09
CA VAL A 263 -22.31 4.59 -8.54
C VAL A 263 -22.27 5.12 -7.11
N VAL A 264 -22.89 6.27 -6.85
CA VAL A 264 -22.98 6.88 -5.51
C VAL A 264 -23.64 5.94 -4.51
N ALA A 265 -24.76 5.30 -4.88
CA ALA A 265 -25.44 4.32 -4.03
C ALA A 265 -24.53 3.12 -3.71
N ASN A 266 -23.85 2.57 -4.71
CA ASN A 266 -22.90 1.47 -4.53
C ASN A 266 -21.72 1.85 -3.61
N ILE A 267 -21.18 3.07 -3.74
CA ILE A 267 -20.12 3.56 -2.85
C ILE A 267 -20.63 3.65 -1.40
N LYS A 268 -21.81 4.26 -1.19
CA LYS A 268 -22.44 4.39 0.14
C LYS A 268 -22.72 3.05 0.81
N GLU A 269 -23.09 2.04 0.04
CA GLU A 269 -23.35 0.69 0.56
C GLU A 269 -22.04 -0.07 0.86
N LYS A 270 -21.13 -0.12 -0.12
CA LYS A 270 -20.01 -1.08 -0.09
C LYS A 270 -18.84 -0.59 0.76
N VAL A 271 -18.55 0.72 0.79
CA VAL A 271 -17.40 1.27 1.51
C VAL A 271 -17.48 1.02 3.02
N PRO A 272 -18.59 1.35 3.72
CA PRO A 272 -18.72 1.00 5.14
C PRO A 272 -18.60 -0.51 5.39
N ARG A 273 -19.24 -1.33 4.54
CA ARG A 273 -19.29 -2.79 4.70
C ARG A 273 -17.93 -3.46 4.59
N ILE A 274 -17.11 -3.12 3.59
CA ILE A 274 -15.76 -3.68 3.47
C ILE A 274 -14.87 -3.25 4.63
N LEU A 275 -15.01 -2.02 5.11
CA LEU A 275 -14.19 -1.51 6.21
C LEU A 275 -14.57 -2.11 7.57
N ASP A 276 -15.86 -2.40 7.82
CA ASP A 276 -16.27 -3.17 9.00
C ASP A 276 -15.62 -4.56 8.99
N LEU A 277 -15.74 -5.30 7.88
CA LEU A 277 -15.12 -6.63 7.74
C LEU A 277 -13.59 -6.57 7.82
N MET A 278 -12.96 -5.58 7.19
CA MET A 278 -11.50 -5.43 7.24
C MET A 278 -11.01 -5.08 8.64
N TRP A 279 -11.74 -4.25 9.39
CA TRP A 279 -11.43 -3.97 10.79
C TRP A 279 -11.43 -5.28 11.60
N ASP A 280 -12.52 -6.01 11.53
CA ASP A 280 -12.72 -7.21 12.34
C ASP A 280 -11.68 -8.29 12.01
N GLU A 281 -11.30 -8.44 10.73
CA GLU A 281 -10.47 -9.57 10.30
C GLU A 281 -8.97 -9.27 10.17
N ALA A 282 -8.59 -8.00 9.91
CA ALA A 282 -7.23 -7.63 9.55
C ALA A 282 -6.55 -6.63 10.49
N TRP A 283 -7.27 -5.98 11.40
CA TRP A 283 -6.67 -5.09 12.41
C TRP A 283 -5.99 -5.92 13.51
N GLY A 284 -4.72 -5.64 13.78
CA GLY A 284 -3.90 -6.47 14.68
C GLY A 284 -4.40 -6.54 16.11
N GLU A 285 -4.93 -5.45 16.68
CA GLU A 285 -5.41 -5.47 18.09
C GLU A 285 -6.63 -6.38 18.29
N ASN A 286 -7.40 -6.66 17.24
CA ASN A 286 -8.51 -7.61 17.30
C ASN A 286 -8.01 -9.07 17.36
N HIS A 287 -6.72 -9.31 17.10
CA HIS A 287 -6.09 -10.63 17.02
C HIS A 287 -4.74 -10.66 17.76
N PRO A 288 -4.71 -10.35 19.07
CA PRO A 288 -3.46 -10.16 19.82
C PRO A 288 -2.62 -11.44 19.89
N GLU A 289 -3.26 -12.61 19.85
CA GLU A 289 -2.62 -13.93 19.83
C GLU A 289 -1.70 -14.13 18.60
N GLU A 290 -2.06 -13.50 17.47
CA GLU A 290 -1.31 -13.59 16.20
C GLU A 290 -0.41 -12.37 16.00
N SER A 291 -0.92 -11.17 16.32
CA SER A 291 -0.26 -9.91 16.02
C SER A 291 0.70 -9.43 17.12
N GLY A 292 0.60 -9.99 18.33
CA GLY A 292 1.25 -9.45 19.52
C GLY A 292 0.66 -8.13 20.00
N GLY A 293 -0.58 -7.81 19.64
CA GLY A 293 -1.24 -6.54 19.96
C GLY A 293 -0.82 -5.39 19.03
N ALA A 294 -0.48 -5.70 17.77
CA ALA A 294 -0.04 -4.69 16.82
C ALA A 294 -1.17 -3.70 16.46
N GLN A 295 -0.83 -2.41 16.45
CA GLN A 295 -1.72 -1.33 16.02
C GLN A 295 -1.60 -1.07 14.52
N ALA A 296 -1.68 -2.14 13.73
CA ALA A 296 -1.50 -2.11 12.29
C ALA A 296 -2.42 -3.12 11.62
N PHE A 297 -2.68 -2.86 10.33
CA PHE A 297 -3.13 -3.91 9.43
C PHE A 297 -1.93 -4.73 8.96
N TYR A 298 -2.12 -6.03 8.74
CA TYR A 298 -1.04 -6.88 8.24
C TYR A 298 -0.67 -6.58 6.79
N TYR A 299 0.55 -6.95 6.40
CA TYR A 299 1.00 -7.01 5.02
C TYR A 299 1.87 -8.25 4.79
N GLY A 300 1.46 -9.13 3.88
CA GLY A 300 2.19 -10.35 3.56
C GLY A 300 1.37 -11.34 2.75
N SER A 301 2.04 -12.10 1.88
CA SER A 301 1.42 -13.03 0.93
C SER A 301 1.15 -14.41 1.51
N THR A 302 2.08 -14.94 2.29
CA THR A 302 2.01 -16.32 2.84
C THR A 302 1.51 -16.37 4.27
N TYR A 303 1.63 -15.27 5.01
CA TYR A 303 1.12 -15.12 6.37
C TYR A 303 0.85 -13.64 6.68
N ARG A 304 0.04 -13.39 7.71
CA ARG A 304 -0.28 -12.04 8.17
C ARG A 304 0.88 -11.49 8.99
N ASN A 305 1.74 -10.71 8.35
CA ASN A 305 2.83 -10.04 9.04
C ASN A 305 2.40 -8.64 9.49
N TYR A 306 2.39 -8.40 10.80
CA TYR A 306 2.07 -7.11 11.41
C TYR A 306 3.32 -6.27 11.76
N GLN A 307 4.51 -6.87 11.70
CA GLN A 307 5.74 -6.24 12.15
C GLN A 307 6.09 -5.02 11.30
N ASN A 308 6.18 -3.86 11.93
CA ASN A 308 6.50 -2.57 11.32
C ASN A 308 5.54 -2.23 10.16
N LYS A 309 4.23 -2.55 10.29
CA LYS A 309 3.21 -2.27 9.26
C LYS A 309 2.39 -1.03 9.54
N GLU A 310 2.71 -0.31 10.61
CA GLU A 310 2.16 1.00 10.92
C GLU A 310 2.46 2.02 9.80
N ASP A 311 3.50 1.79 9.00
CA ASP A 311 3.86 2.58 7.82
C ASP A 311 2.83 2.56 6.68
N LEU A 312 1.87 1.62 6.72
CA LEU A 312 0.75 1.51 5.79
C LEU A 312 -0.54 2.12 6.34
N ASN A 313 -0.62 2.42 7.63
CA ASN A 313 -1.86 2.86 8.26
C ASN A 313 -2.41 4.15 7.66
N LEU A 314 -1.53 5.09 7.27
CA LEU A 314 -1.95 6.35 6.66
C LEU A 314 -2.41 6.21 5.20
N LEU A 315 -2.25 5.03 4.59
CA LEU A 315 -2.96 4.67 3.35
C LEU A 315 -4.39 4.19 3.62
N ILE A 316 -4.77 3.92 4.86
CA ILE A 316 -6.05 3.29 5.24
C ILE A 316 -6.93 4.25 6.05
N ALA A 317 -6.36 5.02 6.98
CA ALA A 317 -7.11 5.93 7.86
C ALA A 317 -8.12 6.84 7.12
N PRO A 318 -7.79 7.45 5.96
CA PRO A 318 -8.75 8.28 5.24
C PRO A 318 -9.97 7.50 4.73
N ALA A 319 -9.86 6.20 4.43
CA ALA A 319 -10.99 5.37 4.03
C ALA A 319 -12.04 5.25 5.14
N TYR A 320 -11.60 5.10 6.40
CA TYR A 320 -12.49 5.07 7.56
C TYR A 320 -13.12 6.43 7.84
N ALA A 321 -12.37 7.53 7.72
CA ALA A 321 -12.96 8.88 7.80
C ALA A 321 -13.99 9.12 6.70
N PHE A 322 -13.77 8.59 5.49
CA PHE A 322 -14.75 8.65 4.41
C PHE A 322 -16.01 7.83 4.73
N ALA A 323 -15.87 6.61 5.27
CA ALA A 323 -17.03 5.82 5.71
C ALA A 323 -17.82 6.52 6.82
N TRP A 324 -17.16 7.24 7.73
CA TRP A 324 -17.82 8.10 8.71
C TRP A 324 -18.63 9.21 8.04
N GLN A 325 -18.09 9.89 7.03
CA GLN A 325 -18.84 10.91 6.28
C GLN A 325 -20.04 10.34 5.51
N LEU A 326 -19.92 9.11 4.99
CA LEU A 326 -21.00 8.46 4.24
C LEU A 326 -22.15 8.01 5.14
N SER A 327 -21.83 7.46 6.31
CA SER A 327 -22.79 6.77 7.20
C SER A 327 -23.25 7.61 8.39
N GLY A 328 -22.42 8.55 8.86
CA GLY A 328 -22.60 9.24 10.14
C GLY A 328 -22.28 8.40 11.37
N GLU A 329 -21.81 7.16 11.20
CA GLU A 329 -21.60 6.21 12.30
C GLU A 329 -20.25 6.44 12.99
N ASP A 330 -20.29 6.83 14.26
CA ASP A 330 -19.12 7.29 15.02
C ASP A 330 -18.01 6.22 15.16
N ARG A 331 -18.34 4.93 15.05
CA ARG A 331 -17.34 3.84 15.05
C ARG A 331 -16.29 4.02 13.96
N PHE A 332 -16.68 4.51 12.78
CA PHE A 332 -15.74 4.72 11.69
C PHE A 332 -14.80 5.89 11.98
N ARG A 333 -15.29 6.94 12.65
CA ARG A 333 -14.44 8.04 13.11
C ARG A 333 -13.42 7.56 14.14
N THR A 334 -13.88 6.83 15.16
CA THR A 334 -13.00 6.30 16.22
C THR A 334 -11.93 5.38 15.64
N ARG A 335 -12.31 4.45 14.75
CA ARG A 335 -11.35 3.58 14.04
C ARG A 335 -10.38 4.38 13.16
N ALA A 336 -10.86 5.40 12.45
CA ALA A 336 -9.99 6.27 11.65
C ALA A 336 -8.96 6.99 12.54
N ASP A 337 -9.40 7.51 13.69
CA ASP A 337 -8.56 8.20 14.68
C ASP A 337 -7.50 7.23 15.24
N GLU A 338 -7.84 5.98 15.54
CA GLU A 338 -6.91 4.93 16.01
C GLU A 338 -5.84 4.57 14.95
N ILE A 339 -6.26 4.33 13.71
CA ILE A 339 -5.36 4.00 12.60
C ILE A 339 -4.41 5.17 12.31
N PHE A 340 -4.95 6.40 12.30
CA PHE A 340 -4.16 7.59 12.09
C PHE A 340 -3.13 7.78 13.20
N ALA A 341 -3.55 7.66 14.46
CA ALA A 341 -2.67 7.81 15.61
C ALA A 341 -1.47 6.86 15.55
N SER A 342 -1.69 5.56 15.35
CA SER A 342 -0.59 4.61 15.26
C SER A 342 0.26 4.81 14.00
N GLY A 343 -0.34 5.20 12.87
CA GLY A 343 0.39 5.57 11.66
C GLY A 343 1.30 6.79 11.83
N VAL A 344 0.95 7.75 12.69
CA VAL A 344 1.79 8.91 12.99
C VAL A 344 2.91 8.56 13.97
N GLN A 345 2.58 7.85 15.05
CA GLN A 345 3.51 7.62 16.15
C GLN A 345 4.49 6.47 15.95
N LYS A 346 4.08 5.44 15.20
CA LYS A 346 4.80 4.16 15.12
C LYS A 346 5.38 3.86 13.74
N ALA A 347 4.97 4.60 12.70
CA ALA A 347 5.55 4.43 11.38
C ALA A 347 7.00 4.94 11.35
N SER A 348 7.90 4.13 10.80
CA SER A 348 9.26 4.58 10.47
C SER A 348 9.25 5.19 9.06
N ILE A 349 9.30 6.53 8.99
CA ILE A 349 9.21 7.28 7.72
C ILE A 349 10.51 8.02 7.37
N ASP A 350 11.55 7.93 8.20
CA ASP A 350 12.76 8.74 8.13
C ASP A 350 13.94 8.08 7.37
N TYR A 351 13.73 6.87 6.83
CA TYR A 351 14.76 6.09 6.15
C TYR A 351 14.61 6.04 4.62
N MET A 352 13.39 6.17 4.07
CA MET A 352 13.15 6.07 2.62
C MET A 352 12.02 6.99 2.15
N GLY A 353 12.32 7.80 1.12
CA GLY A 353 11.40 8.77 0.53
C GLY A 353 10.09 8.16 0.02
N LYS A 354 10.11 6.93 -0.50
CA LYS A 354 8.89 6.18 -0.87
C LYS A 354 7.97 5.95 0.33
N ILE A 355 8.49 5.52 1.49
CA ILE A 355 7.68 5.26 2.69
C ILE A 355 7.16 6.56 3.29
N PHE A 356 7.99 7.61 3.27
CA PHE A 356 7.54 8.95 3.61
C PHE A 356 6.37 9.39 2.72
N SER A 357 6.53 9.37 1.40
CA SER A 357 5.50 9.83 0.45
C SER A 357 4.25 8.97 0.52
N GLN A 358 4.38 7.67 0.77
CA GLN A 358 3.26 6.75 1.05
C GLN A 358 2.37 7.26 2.19
N ASN A 359 2.99 7.70 3.29
CA ASN A 359 2.28 8.17 4.48
C ASN A 359 1.56 9.51 4.27
N TYR A 360 2.00 10.30 3.29
CA TYR A 360 1.38 11.59 2.92
C TYR A 360 0.64 11.55 1.59
N PHE A 361 0.43 10.36 1.01
CA PHE A 361 -0.20 10.22 -0.31
C PHE A 361 -1.63 10.79 -0.32
N TRP A 362 -2.39 10.53 0.75
CA TRP A 362 -3.75 11.04 0.95
C TRP A 362 -4.16 11.17 2.43
N SER A 363 -3.21 11.21 3.36
CA SER A 363 -3.52 11.35 4.80
C SER A 363 -4.03 12.74 5.19
N ASP A 364 -3.80 13.77 4.37
CA ASP A 364 -4.40 15.08 4.56
C ASP A 364 -5.91 15.09 4.26
N ASP A 365 -6.40 14.18 3.40
CA ASP A 365 -7.84 14.01 3.18
C ASP A 365 -8.53 13.51 4.46
N TYR A 366 -7.88 12.65 5.25
CA TYR A 366 -8.38 12.29 6.59
C TYR A 366 -8.55 13.53 7.47
N VAL A 367 -7.54 14.42 7.53
CA VAL A 367 -7.60 15.62 8.36
C VAL A 367 -8.73 16.54 7.90
N LYS A 368 -8.84 16.78 6.59
CA LYS A 368 -9.92 17.57 5.98
C LYS A 368 -11.30 16.99 6.32
N MET A 369 -11.47 15.67 6.17
CA MET A 369 -12.74 15.01 6.48
C MET A 369 -13.10 15.11 7.97
N ARG A 370 -12.11 14.98 8.87
CA ARG A 370 -12.32 15.15 10.32
C ARG A 370 -12.68 16.57 10.74
N GLN A 371 -12.27 17.58 9.96
CA GLN A 371 -12.58 18.98 10.20
C GLN A 371 -13.92 19.43 9.62
N THR A 372 -14.50 18.69 8.67
CA THR A 372 -15.85 18.97 8.17
C THR A 372 -16.92 18.46 9.14
N SER A 373 -17.94 19.28 9.41
CA SER A 373 -19.09 18.86 10.20
C SER A 373 -19.86 17.76 9.46
N VAL A 374 -19.98 16.59 10.07
CA VAL A 374 -20.95 15.57 9.63
C VAL A 374 -22.30 15.98 10.20
N ASN A 375 -23.30 16.18 9.35
CA ASN A 375 -24.68 16.32 9.80
C ASN A 375 -25.11 14.96 10.37
N THR A 376 -24.87 14.74 11.65
CA THR A 376 -25.41 13.59 12.36
C THR A 376 -26.91 13.80 12.49
N SER A 377 -27.69 13.11 11.66
CA SER A 377 -29.11 12.94 11.97
C SER A 377 -29.16 12.19 13.30
N PRO A 378 -29.81 12.72 14.35
CA PRO A 378 -29.87 12.02 15.63
C PRO A 378 -30.57 10.67 15.42
N LEU A 379 -29.94 9.60 15.89
CA LEU A 379 -30.56 8.28 15.98
C LEU A 379 -31.92 8.43 16.69
N PRO A 380 -33.01 7.82 16.19
CA PRO A 380 -34.23 7.71 16.97
C PRO A 380 -33.89 6.94 18.27
N PRO A 381 -34.45 7.35 19.43
CA PRO A 381 -34.14 6.72 20.70
C PRO A 381 -34.46 5.23 20.61
N SER A 382 -33.46 4.41 20.91
CA SER A 382 -33.62 2.97 21.10
C SER A 382 -34.64 2.75 22.22
N SER A 383 -35.77 2.15 21.86
CA SER A 383 -36.76 1.70 22.84
C SER A 383 -36.13 0.61 23.71
N SER A 384 -35.78 0.99 24.93
CA SER A 384 -35.40 0.06 26.00
C SER A 384 -36.59 -0.86 26.31
N SER A 385 -36.43 -2.16 26.05
CA SER A 385 -37.23 -3.19 26.70
C SER A 385 -36.39 -3.81 27.82
N PRO A 386 -36.90 -3.92 29.06
CA PRO A 386 -36.13 -4.39 30.19
C PRO A 386 -35.95 -5.91 30.15
N SER A 387 -34.73 -6.34 30.47
CA SER A 387 -34.35 -7.70 30.77
C SER A 387 -35.18 -8.28 31.93
N SER A 388 -35.71 -9.49 31.77
CA SER A 388 -36.11 -10.35 32.89
C SER A 388 -35.43 -11.70 32.77
N SER A 389 -34.56 -11.97 33.74
CA SER A 389 -33.85 -13.21 34.01
C SER A 389 -34.78 -14.35 34.42
N THR A 390 -34.58 -15.56 33.89
CA THR A 390 -34.67 -16.81 34.66
C THR A 390 -33.90 -17.92 33.93
N PRO A 391 -32.98 -18.65 34.58
CA PRO A 391 -32.37 -19.85 34.03
C PRO A 391 -33.22 -21.08 34.37
N THR A 392 -33.60 -21.88 33.37
CA THR A 392 -34.27 -23.16 33.60
C THR A 392 -33.45 -24.27 32.95
N THR A 393 -32.88 -25.12 33.80
CA THR A 393 -32.22 -26.39 33.51
C THR A 393 -33.17 -27.42 32.88
N PRO A 394 -32.69 -28.28 31.98
CA PRO A 394 -33.29 -29.59 31.74
C PRO A 394 -32.50 -30.70 32.46
N PRO A 395 -33.16 -31.78 32.93
CA PRO A 395 -32.51 -32.86 33.67
C PRO A 395 -31.92 -33.95 32.76
N SER A 396 -30.85 -34.57 33.27
CA SER A 396 -30.22 -35.81 32.78
C SER A 396 -30.90 -37.05 33.38
N SER A 397 -31.17 -38.06 32.54
CA SER A 397 -31.27 -39.51 32.85
C SER A 397 -31.70 -40.21 31.55
N SER A 398 -31.25 -41.38 31.11
CA SER A 398 -30.54 -42.51 31.72
C SER A 398 -30.20 -43.51 30.61
N THR A 399 -29.04 -44.16 30.68
CA THR A 399 -28.69 -45.41 29.98
C THR A 399 -29.53 -46.57 30.53
N PRO A 400 -29.76 -47.66 29.76
CA PRO A 400 -29.21 -48.96 30.21
C PRO A 400 -28.70 -49.90 29.09
N THR A 401 -27.48 -50.42 29.34
CA THR A 401 -27.03 -51.83 29.25
C THR A 401 -27.32 -52.75 28.04
N THR A 402 -26.21 -53.19 27.44
CA THR A 402 -25.86 -54.40 26.63
C THR A 402 -25.99 -55.74 27.42
N PRO A 403 -25.59 -56.97 26.95
CA PRO A 403 -25.24 -57.62 25.64
C PRO A 403 -25.83 -59.10 25.56
N PRO A 404 -25.23 -60.22 25.02
CA PRO A 404 -24.07 -60.49 24.11
C PRO A 404 -24.23 -61.61 23.03
N SER A 405 -23.10 -61.90 22.32
CA SER A 405 -22.58 -63.22 21.82
C SER A 405 -22.53 -63.38 20.28
N SER A 406 -21.36 -63.42 19.62
CA SER A 406 -20.31 -64.48 19.45
C SER A 406 -20.42 -65.09 18.03
N SER A 407 -19.39 -65.25 17.17
CA SER A 407 -18.24 -66.14 17.32
C SER A 407 -17.27 -66.08 16.09
N THR A 408 -15.95 -66.12 16.33
CA THR A 408 -14.87 -66.70 15.45
C THR A 408 -14.87 -68.25 15.59
N PRO A 409 -14.02 -69.12 14.96
CA PRO A 409 -12.74 -68.99 14.22
C PRO A 409 -12.73 -69.74 12.84
N THR A 410 -11.70 -69.80 11.98
CA THR A 410 -10.45 -70.61 12.09
C THR A 410 -9.61 -70.46 10.80
N THR A 411 -8.27 -70.45 10.91
CA THR A 411 -7.21 -70.63 9.89
C THR A 411 -6.55 -72.03 10.06
N PRO A 412 -5.49 -72.46 9.33
CA PRO A 412 -5.05 -72.36 7.91
C PRO A 412 -4.75 -73.80 7.33
N PRO A 413 -3.95 -74.07 6.25
CA PRO A 413 -2.49 -73.83 6.16
C PRO A 413 -1.87 -73.48 4.77
N SER A 414 -0.68 -72.85 4.85
CA SER A 414 0.58 -73.02 4.10
C SER A 414 0.80 -72.75 2.58
N SER A 415 1.76 -71.82 2.38
CA SER A 415 3.04 -71.90 1.62
C SER A 415 3.14 -71.68 0.09
N SER A 416 3.80 -70.54 -0.22
CA SER A 416 5.01 -70.38 -1.06
C SER A 416 4.91 -70.00 -2.55
N THR A 417 5.90 -69.17 -2.91
CA THR A 417 6.49 -68.82 -4.23
C THR A 417 5.78 -67.82 -5.15
N SER A 418 6.27 -66.58 -5.07
CA SER A 418 6.98 -65.81 -6.12
C SER A 418 6.48 -65.85 -7.58
N GLU A 419 6.04 -64.70 -8.12
CA GLU A 419 6.45 -64.11 -9.41
C GLU A 419 5.67 -62.78 -9.67
N THR A 420 6.38 -61.64 -9.60
CA THR A 420 6.68 -60.69 -10.70
C THR A 420 5.58 -59.68 -11.06
N SER A 421 5.60 -58.55 -10.34
CA SER A 421 5.06 -57.27 -10.81
C SER A 421 6.09 -56.52 -11.67
N PRO A 422 5.67 -55.79 -12.73
CA PRO A 422 6.57 -55.09 -13.62
C PRO A 422 7.21 -53.85 -12.93
N LEU A 423 8.48 -53.69 -13.26
CA LEU A 423 9.47 -52.72 -12.79
C LEU A 423 8.95 -51.28 -12.68
N THR A 424 8.88 -50.74 -11.44
CA THR A 424 9.19 -49.32 -11.21
C THR A 424 10.69 -49.11 -11.42
N PRO A 425 11.13 -48.10 -12.18
CA PRO A 425 12.54 -47.72 -12.22
C PRO A 425 13.04 -47.40 -10.80
N PRO A 426 14.31 -47.67 -10.47
CA PRO A 426 14.84 -47.35 -9.16
C PRO A 426 14.73 -45.84 -8.94
N SER A 427 14.16 -45.45 -7.81
CA SER A 427 14.46 -44.16 -7.18
C SER A 427 15.96 -44.14 -6.92
N ILE A 428 16.74 -43.69 -7.91
CA ILE A 428 18.10 -43.25 -7.70
C ILE A 428 17.96 -42.06 -6.76
N GLY A 429 18.36 -42.24 -5.50
CA GLY A 429 18.45 -41.17 -4.53
C GLY A 429 19.32 -40.07 -5.13
N GLY A 430 18.67 -39.01 -5.63
CA GLY A 430 19.34 -37.79 -6.00
C GLY A 430 20.06 -37.23 -4.77
N PRO A 431 21.18 -36.52 -4.95
CA PRO A 431 21.89 -35.92 -3.82
C PRO A 431 20.92 -35.06 -3.01
N SER A 432 20.89 -35.27 -1.70
CA SER A 432 20.16 -34.40 -0.78
C SER A 432 20.77 -33.00 -0.88
N LEU A 433 20.03 -32.07 -1.47
CA LEU A 433 20.48 -30.69 -1.64
C LEU A 433 20.46 -29.96 -0.31
N VAL A 434 21.64 -29.59 0.17
CA VAL A 434 21.86 -28.84 1.40
C VAL A 434 22.53 -27.51 1.10
N SER A 435 22.42 -26.58 2.05
CA SER A 435 23.09 -25.27 1.96
C SER A 435 24.59 -25.47 1.71
N GLY A 436 25.15 -24.78 0.72
CA GLY A 436 26.54 -24.93 0.29
C GLY A 436 26.74 -25.72 -1.00
N ASN A 437 25.73 -26.44 -1.52
CA ASN A 437 25.88 -27.16 -2.78
C ASN A 437 25.89 -26.22 -4.00
N LEU A 438 26.74 -26.53 -4.98
CA LEU A 438 26.70 -25.95 -6.32
C LEU A 438 26.04 -26.96 -7.25
N VAL A 439 25.00 -26.53 -7.94
CA VAL A 439 24.18 -27.42 -8.76
C VAL A 439 23.87 -26.83 -10.12
N LYS A 440 23.69 -27.70 -11.11
CA LYS A 440 23.13 -27.32 -12.40
C LYS A 440 22.17 -28.39 -12.91
N GLY A 441 21.25 -27.97 -13.76
CA GLY A 441 20.36 -28.84 -14.51
C GLY A 441 20.97 -29.21 -15.85
N THR A 442 20.12 -29.60 -16.80
CA THR A 442 20.54 -29.84 -18.19
C THR A 442 20.98 -28.54 -18.89
N GLY A 443 20.45 -27.40 -18.46
CA GLY A 443 20.78 -26.07 -18.97
C GLY A 443 22.17 -25.52 -18.56
N PRO A 444 22.55 -24.33 -19.08
CA PRO A 444 23.85 -23.71 -18.80
C PRO A 444 23.92 -23.00 -17.43
N ALA A 445 22.78 -22.72 -16.80
CA ALA A 445 22.72 -22.00 -15.53
C ALA A 445 23.29 -22.83 -14.37
N VAL A 446 24.05 -22.17 -13.50
CA VAL A 446 24.61 -22.76 -12.27
C VAL A 446 24.01 -22.03 -11.07
N TYR A 447 23.64 -22.79 -10.04
CA TYR A 447 23.01 -22.28 -8.85
C TYR A 447 23.82 -22.65 -7.60
N PHE A 448 23.84 -21.73 -6.64
CA PHE A 448 24.28 -22.00 -5.28
C PHE A 448 23.06 -22.25 -4.40
N ILE A 449 23.05 -23.35 -3.65
CA ILE A 449 21.98 -23.67 -2.71
C ILE A 449 22.27 -23.00 -1.38
N GLU A 450 21.35 -22.16 -0.92
CA GLU A 450 21.45 -21.47 0.37
C GLU A 450 20.09 -21.49 1.08
N ASN A 451 20.06 -22.00 2.31
CA ASN A 451 18.84 -22.05 3.15
C ASN A 451 17.60 -22.62 2.44
N GLY A 452 17.80 -23.66 1.63
CA GLY A 452 16.72 -24.33 0.87
C GLY A 452 16.27 -23.59 -0.39
N GLN A 453 16.96 -22.53 -0.81
CA GLN A 453 16.69 -21.79 -2.05
C GLN A 453 17.81 -22.01 -3.08
N LYS A 454 17.48 -21.92 -4.38
CA LYS A 454 18.48 -21.87 -5.46
C LYS A 454 18.80 -20.42 -5.83
N ARG A 455 20.05 -20.01 -5.73
CA ARG A 455 20.54 -18.67 -6.10
C ARG A 455 21.30 -18.74 -7.40
N LEU A 456 20.83 -18.03 -8.43
CA LEU A 456 21.51 -18.00 -9.72
C LEU A 456 22.90 -17.36 -9.60
N ILE A 457 23.89 -18.00 -10.22
CA ILE A 457 25.23 -17.43 -10.43
C ILE A 457 25.24 -16.87 -11.86
N PRO A 458 25.17 -15.53 -12.03
CA PRO A 458 24.88 -14.92 -13.33
C PRO A 458 26.03 -15.03 -14.33
N ASP A 459 27.27 -15.16 -13.86
CA ASP A 459 28.46 -15.16 -14.71
C ASP A 459 29.69 -15.84 -14.05
N PRO A 460 30.71 -16.23 -14.84
CA PRO A 460 31.94 -16.85 -14.33
C PRO A 460 32.79 -15.98 -13.39
N ALA A 461 32.71 -14.65 -13.49
CA ALA A 461 33.46 -13.74 -12.63
C ALA A 461 32.86 -13.69 -11.23
N THR A 462 31.52 -13.73 -11.12
CA THR A 462 30.80 -13.94 -9.87
C THR A 462 31.11 -15.33 -9.30
N PHE A 463 31.06 -16.38 -10.11
CA PHE A 463 31.45 -17.74 -9.67
C PHE A 463 32.85 -17.78 -9.03
N SER A 464 33.84 -17.20 -9.70
CA SER A 464 35.23 -17.17 -9.22
C SER A 464 35.41 -16.26 -7.99
N ALA A 465 34.70 -15.13 -7.93
CA ALA A 465 34.76 -14.21 -6.80
C ALA A 465 34.31 -14.87 -5.49
N TRP A 466 33.31 -15.75 -5.56
CA TRP A 466 32.84 -16.52 -4.41
C TRP A 466 33.75 -17.71 -4.04
N GLY A 467 34.84 -17.93 -4.79
CA GLY A 467 35.82 -18.98 -4.51
C GLY A 467 35.36 -20.39 -4.92
N PHE A 468 34.26 -20.48 -5.67
CA PHE A 468 33.70 -21.75 -6.14
C PHE A 468 34.61 -22.44 -7.16
N ARG A 469 34.56 -23.78 -7.19
CA ARG A 469 35.31 -24.58 -8.16
C ARG A 469 34.36 -25.28 -9.11
N TRP A 470 34.61 -25.21 -10.42
CA TRP A 470 33.79 -25.88 -11.43
C TRP A 470 33.67 -27.39 -11.20
N SER A 471 34.68 -28.01 -10.58
CA SER A 471 34.68 -29.42 -10.18
C SER A 471 33.70 -29.76 -9.05
N GLU A 472 33.16 -28.77 -8.35
CA GLU A 472 32.21 -28.94 -7.24
C GLU A 472 30.74 -28.88 -7.70
N ILE A 473 30.49 -28.57 -8.98
CA ILE A 473 29.14 -28.50 -9.52
C ILE A 473 28.57 -29.91 -9.68
N GLN A 474 27.42 -30.14 -9.05
CA GLN A 474 26.66 -31.37 -9.15
C GLN A 474 25.57 -31.23 -10.22
N LEU A 475 25.50 -32.19 -11.14
CA LEU A 475 24.39 -32.28 -12.08
C LEU A 475 23.20 -32.91 -11.36
N VAL A 476 22.05 -32.23 -11.37
CA VAL A 476 20.80 -32.71 -10.79
C VAL A 476 19.68 -32.69 -11.84
N PRO A 477 18.61 -33.50 -11.67
CA PRO A 477 17.45 -33.42 -12.53
C PRO A 477 16.84 -32.01 -12.52
N ASP A 478 16.35 -31.55 -13.66
CA ASP A 478 15.72 -30.22 -13.78
C ASP A 478 14.52 -30.08 -12.82
N GLU A 479 13.74 -31.16 -12.65
CA GLU A 479 12.62 -31.24 -11.71
C GLU A 479 13.05 -30.95 -10.26
N THR A 480 14.25 -31.39 -9.86
CA THR A 480 14.80 -31.12 -8.52
C THR A 480 15.14 -29.63 -8.36
N LEU A 481 15.64 -28.98 -9.41
CA LEU A 481 15.89 -27.54 -9.37
C LEU A 481 14.58 -26.76 -9.36
N ASP A 482 13.61 -27.13 -10.18
CA ASP A 482 12.34 -26.42 -10.30
C ASP A 482 11.48 -26.50 -9.03
N ALA A 483 11.68 -27.55 -8.23
CA ALA A 483 11.08 -27.67 -6.91
C ALA A 483 11.68 -26.73 -5.85
N LEU A 484 12.87 -26.17 -6.07
CA LEU A 484 13.51 -25.23 -5.13
C LEU A 484 13.06 -23.78 -5.38
N PRO A 485 12.65 -23.04 -4.35
CA PRO A 485 12.36 -21.62 -4.46
C PRO A 485 13.57 -20.83 -4.98
N ASN A 486 13.32 -19.83 -5.81
CA ASN A 486 14.37 -18.92 -6.28
C ASN A 486 14.79 -17.97 -5.17
N GLY A 487 16.08 -17.92 -4.88
CA GLY A 487 16.72 -16.87 -4.09
C GLY A 487 17.30 -15.77 -4.99
N PHE A 488 17.70 -14.65 -4.39
CA PHE A 488 18.37 -13.57 -5.13
C PHE A 488 19.66 -14.08 -5.77
N SER A 489 19.90 -13.67 -7.01
CA SER A 489 21.14 -13.99 -7.74
C SER A 489 22.35 -13.48 -6.96
N LEU A 490 23.43 -14.26 -6.99
CA LEU A 490 24.67 -13.84 -6.36
C LEU A 490 25.31 -12.69 -7.15
N SER A 491 26.10 -11.90 -6.43
CA SER A 491 26.89 -10.81 -6.99
C SER A 491 28.22 -10.71 -6.26
N ARG A 492 29.18 -9.96 -6.83
CA ARG A 492 30.44 -9.62 -6.20
C ARG A 492 30.29 -8.61 -5.06
N LEU A 493 29.13 -7.96 -4.93
CA LEU A 493 28.83 -7.09 -3.80
C LEU A 493 27.75 -7.76 -2.96
N ALA A 494 28.00 -7.93 -1.67
CA ALA A 494 27.10 -8.66 -0.81
C ALA A 494 26.87 -7.95 0.52
N LYS A 495 25.68 -8.12 1.09
CA LYS A 495 25.40 -7.76 2.49
C LYS A 495 24.59 -8.85 3.17
N GLY A 496 24.77 -8.95 4.49
CA GLY A 496 23.95 -9.79 5.37
C GLY A 496 22.79 -9.01 5.98
N SER A 497 22.39 -9.36 7.21
CA SER A 497 21.31 -8.65 7.92
C SER A 497 21.67 -7.21 8.33
N SER A 498 22.97 -6.91 8.43
CA SER A 498 23.46 -5.57 8.80
C SER A 498 23.51 -4.58 7.63
N GLN A 499 23.91 -3.33 7.91
CA GLN A 499 24.15 -2.30 6.90
C GLN A 499 25.55 -2.38 6.27
N ALA A 500 26.43 -3.26 6.77
CA ALA A 500 27.77 -3.42 6.22
C ALA A 500 27.72 -4.07 4.83
N VAL A 501 28.34 -3.42 3.84
CA VAL A 501 28.46 -3.94 2.48
C VAL A 501 29.87 -4.45 2.27
N TYR A 502 29.98 -5.61 1.63
CA TYR A 502 31.24 -6.27 1.36
C TYR A 502 31.45 -6.45 -0.14
N LEU A 503 32.70 -6.25 -0.57
CA LEU A 503 33.18 -6.80 -1.82
C LEU A 503 33.57 -8.26 -1.58
N ILE A 504 32.99 -9.16 -2.36
CA ILE A 504 33.35 -10.57 -2.41
C ILE A 504 34.40 -10.75 -3.50
N ASP A 505 35.56 -11.27 -3.12
CA ASP A 505 36.63 -11.57 -4.06
C ASP A 505 37.49 -12.72 -3.55
N GLN A 506 37.75 -13.69 -4.43
CA GLN A 506 38.52 -14.91 -4.15
C GLN A 506 38.09 -15.66 -2.87
N GLY A 507 36.78 -15.77 -2.63
CA GLY A 507 36.20 -16.46 -1.49
C GLY A 507 36.33 -15.70 -0.15
N LYS A 508 36.73 -14.42 -0.19
CA LYS A 508 36.84 -13.55 0.99
C LYS A 508 35.87 -12.38 0.90
N LYS A 509 35.43 -11.89 2.06
CA LYS A 509 34.64 -10.66 2.19
C LYS A 509 35.53 -9.51 2.63
N TYR A 510 35.49 -8.40 1.90
CA TYR A 510 36.21 -7.16 2.21
C TYR A 510 35.19 -6.08 2.54
N LEU A 511 35.24 -5.56 3.77
CA LEU A 511 34.32 -4.50 4.19
C LEU A 511 34.57 -3.25 3.33
N ILE A 512 33.50 -2.72 2.74
CA ILE A 512 33.53 -1.41 2.08
C ILE A 512 33.29 -0.36 3.18
N PRO A 513 34.29 0.44 3.57
CA PRO A 513 34.25 1.15 4.85
C PRO A 513 33.17 2.23 4.95
N ASN A 514 32.75 2.80 3.81
CA ASN A 514 31.71 3.81 3.75
C ASN A 514 31.17 3.96 2.31
N PRO A 515 29.99 4.61 2.15
CA PRO A 515 29.39 4.86 0.85
C PRO A 515 30.25 5.66 -0.14
N SER A 516 31.11 6.56 0.35
CA SER A 516 32.00 7.33 -0.51
C SER A 516 33.00 6.44 -1.23
N MET A 517 33.57 5.46 -0.53
CA MET A 517 34.46 4.46 -1.13
C MET A 517 33.74 3.56 -2.12
N PHE A 518 32.52 3.13 -1.79
CA PHE A 518 31.68 2.36 -2.68
C PHE A 518 31.49 3.07 -4.04
N ASN A 519 31.11 4.35 -4.01
CA ASN A 519 30.88 5.14 -5.21
C ASN A 519 32.19 5.44 -5.97
N GLN A 520 33.28 5.75 -5.26
CA GLN A 520 34.57 6.05 -5.87
C GLN A 520 35.16 4.85 -6.62
N TRP A 521 34.91 3.63 -6.14
CA TRP A 521 35.32 2.39 -6.81
C TRP A 521 34.42 2.01 -7.99
N GLY A 522 33.42 2.84 -8.32
CA GLY A 522 32.54 2.63 -9.46
C GLY A 522 31.53 1.49 -9.25
N PHE A 523 31.38 1.02 -8.00
CA PHE A 523 30.40 0.02 -7.67
C PHE A 523 29.00 0.59 -7.74
N LYS A 524 28.04 -0.26 -8.11
CA LYS A 524 26.63 0.12 -8.21
C LYS A 524 25.87 -0.54 -7.07
N TRP A 525 25.10 0.24 -6.33
CA TRP A 525 24.31 -0.27 -5.20
C TRP A 525 23.29 -1.32 -5.64
N SER A 526 22.84 -1.27 -6.91
CA SER A 526 21.99 -2.28 -7.54
C SER A 526 22.66 -3.63 -7.71
N GLU A 527 23.99 -3.69 -7.68
CA GLU A 527 24.74 -4.94 -7.77
C GLU A 527 24.91 -5.59 -6.39
N ILE A 528 24.38 -5.04 -5.29
CA ILE A 528 24.47 -5.69 -3.98
C ILE A 528 23.44 -6.82 -3.88
N CYS A 529 23.90 -8.05 -3.67
CA CYS A 529 23.05 -9.18 -3.32
C CYS A 529 22.92 -9.35 -1.81
N LEU A 530 21.74 -9.77 -1.33
CA LEU A 530 21.53 -10.16 0.06
C LEU A 530 21.89 -11.63 0.25
N VAL A 531 22.73 -11.94 1.23
CA VAL A 531 23.11 -13.32 1.62
C VAL A 531 22.86 -13.56 3.10
N SER A 532 22.80 -14.82 3.53
CA SER A 532 22.72 -15.11 4.97
C SER A 532 24.04 -14.80 5.67
N ASP A 533 23.95 -14.44 6.96
CA ASP A 533 25.11 -14.16 7.83
C ASP A 533 25.86 -15.41 8.28
#